data_AF-A0A4Y8JPC2-F1
#
_entry.id   AF-A0A4Y8JPC2-F1
#
_cell.length_a   1.000
_cell.length_b   1.000
_cell.length_c   1.000
_cell.angle_alpha   90.00
_cell.angle_beta   90.00
_cell.angle_gamma   90.00
#
_symmetry.space_group_name_H-M   'P 1'
#
loop_
_entity.id
_entity.type
_entity.pdbx_description
1 polymer ?
#
loop_
_entity_poly.entity_id
_entity_poly.type
_entity_poly.pdbx_seq_one_letter_code
_entity_poly.pdbx_strand_id
1 'polypeptide(L)'
;MSEVTYKVTLPFNFLAESRTREGVIVPRDGGYEGPLTDEQYKAISNDPIFTLEGEAPAVERTLTIKEKIAAAEAEGLILDVTGLKTHKDIDAAIEAARTPVEVVEPPVEEVQTETPTEPPVETE
;
A
#
# COMPACT_ATOMS: atom_id res chain seq x y z
N MET A 1 18.62 -2.33 -6.60
CA MET A 1 17.67 -3.27 -5.97
C MET A 1 18.48 -4.49 -5.61
N SER A 2 18.59 -4.82 -4.33
CA SER A 2 19.33 -6.02 -3.91
C SER A 2 18.55 -7.24 -4.39
N GLU A 3 19.14 -8.05 -5.26
CA GLU A 3 18.58 -9.37 -5.60
C GLU A 3 18.56 -10.20 -4.32
N VAL A 4 17.34 -10.48 -3.83
CA VAL A 4 17.16 -11.30 -2.64
C VAL A 4 17.49 -12.74 -3.00
N THR A 5 18.55 -13.27 -2.41
CA THR A 5 18.93 -14.68 -2.56
C THR A 5 18.20 -15.52 -1.52
N TYR A 6 17.52 -16.57 -1.98
CA TYR A 6 16.87 -17.54 -1.11
C TYR A 6 17.65 -18.84 -1.10
N LYS A 7 17.70 -19.46 0.06
CA LYS A 7 18.20 -20.81 0.27
C LYS A 7 17.02 -21.75 0.46
N VAL A 8 16.82 -22.64 -0.49
CA VAL A 8 15.77 -23.66 -0.46
C VAL A 8 16.42 -25.00 -0.21
N THR A 9 16.01 -25.69 0.84
CA THR A 9 16.53 -27.01 1.20
C THR A 9 15.42 -28.04 1.23
N LEU A 10 15.80 -29.30 0.96
CA LEU A 10 14.92 -30.46 1.11
C LEU A 10 15.19 -31.12 2.47
N PRO A 11 14.18 -31.78 3.07
CA PRO A 11 14.37 -32.50 4.32
C PRO A 11 15.37 -33.63 4.12
N PHE A 12 16.18 -33.88 5.14
CA PHE A 12 17.22 -34.92 5.09
C PHE A 12 16.66 -36.32 4.74
N ASN A 13 15.42 -36.59 5.16
CA ASN A 13 14.71 -37.84 4.85
C ASN A 13 14.05 -37.88 3.46
N PHE A 14 14.31 -36.90 2.59
CA PHE A 14 13.74 -36.89 1.26
C PHE A 14 14.33 -38.03 0.42
N LEU A 15 13.44 -38.81 -0.22
CA LEU A 15 13.80 -40.07 -0.88
C LEU A 15 14.50 -39.87 -2.23
N ALA A 16 14.26 -38.75 -2.91
CA ALA A 16 14.87 -38.45 -4.21
C ALA A 16 16.10 -37.55 -4.07
N GLU A 17 17.01 -37.62 -5.04
CA GLU A 17 18.26 -36.85 -5.05
C GLU A 17 18.04 -35.35 -5.30
N SER A 18 16.93 -35.00 -5.95
CA SER A 18 16.50 -33.62 -6.16
C SER A 18 14.97 -33.55 -6.34
N ARG A 19 14.42 -32.35 -6.25
CA ARG A 19 13.02 -32.06 -6.55
C ARG A 19 12.92 -30.77 -7.35
N THR A 20 12.11 -30.81 -8.41
CA THR A 20 11.83 -29.62 -9.23
C THR A 20 10.48 -29.04 -8.84
N ARG A 21 10.42 -27.72 -8.62
CA ARG A 21 9.19 -26.97 -8.36
C ARG A 21 9.23 -25.65 -9.12
N GLU A 22 8.23 -25.40 -9.96
CA GLU A 22 8.17 -24.18 -10.80
C GLU A 22 9.49 -23.89 -11.53
N GLY A 23 10.14 -24.93 -12.06
CA GLY A 23 11.42 -24.83 -12.76
C GLY A 23 12.66 -24.70 -11.87
N VAL A 24 12.51 -24.56 -10.55
CA VAL A 24 13.62 -24.55 -9.58
C VAL A 24 13.97 -25.98 -9.21
N ILE A 25 15.20 -26.39 -9.51
CA ILE A 25 15.72 -27.72 -9.14
C ILE A 25 16.44 -27.58 -7.81
N VAL A 26 15.90 -28.20 -6.77
CA VAL A 26 16.50 -28.22 -5.44
C VAL A 26 17.15 -29.58 -5.23
N PRO A 27 18.49 -29.67 -5.18
CA PRO A 27 19.17 -30.91 -4.82
C PRO A 27 18.99 -31.20 -3.33
N ARG A 28 18.93 -32.48 -2.98
CA ARG A 28 18.88 -32.95 -1.58
C ARG A 28 20.17 -32.59 -0.85
N ASP A 29 21.29 -32.72 -1.55
CA ASP A 29 22.61 -32.39 -1.05
C ASP A 29 22.89 -30.90 -1.33
N GLY A 30 22.91 -30.08 -0.27
CA GLY A 30 23.24 -28.65 -0.36
C GLY A 30 22.08 -27.70 -0.64
N GLY A 31 20.97 -28.17 -1.22
CA GLY A 31 19.83 -27.30 -1.56
C GLY A 31 20.09 -26.38 -2.75
N TYR A 32 19.13 -25.50 -3.03
CA TYR A 32 19.21 -24.45 -4.03
C TYR A 32 19.49 -23.12 -3.34
N GLU A 33 20.46 -22.34 -3.84
CA GLU A 33 20.75 -20.99 -3.38
C GLU A 33 20.75 -20.05 -4.57
N GLY A 34 19.81 -19.12 -4.62
CA GLY A 34 19.64 -18.23 -5.75
C GLY A 34 18.45 -17.30 -5.64
N PRO A 35 18.32 -16.31 -6.54
CA PRO A 35 17.14 -15.48 -6.62
C PRO A 35 15.93 -16.31 -7.07
N LEU A 36 14.82 -16.16 -6.36
CA LEU A 36 13.53 -16.76 -6.74
C LEU A 36 12.61 -15.66 -7.26
N THR A 37 11.84 -15.98 -8.30
CA THR A 37 10.72 -15.11 -8.72
C THR A 37 9.57 -15.20 -7.71
N ASP A 38 8.65 -14.24 -7.73
CA ASP A 38 7.47 -14.23 -6.86
C ASP A 38 6.65 -15.53 -6.97
N GLU A 39 6.49 -16.04 -8.19
CA GLU A 39 5.79 -17.30 -8.45
C GLU A 39 6.53 -18.51 -7.87
N GLN A 40 7.87 -18.57 -8.03
CA GLN A 40 8.70 -19.63 -7.48
C GLN A 40 8.70 -19.60 -5.95
N TYR A 41 8.89 -18.43 -5.35
CA TYR A 41 8.84 -18.23 -3.91
C TYR A 41 7.50 -18.70 -3.35
N LYS A 42 6.38 -18.28 -3.95
CA LYS A 42 5.04 -18.67 -3.50
C LYS A 42 4.80 -20.17 -3.66
N ALA A 43 5.27 -20.79 -4.75
CA ALA A 43 5.11 -22.21 -4.98
C ALA A 43 5.96 -23.09 -4.05
N ILE A 44 7.15 -22.62 -3.67
CA ILE A 44 8.06 -23.30 -2.74
C ILE A 44 7.60 -23.08 -1.30
N SER A 45 7.22 -21.87 -0.93
CA SER A 45 6.71 -21.51 0.41
C SER A 45 5.39 -22.22 0.75
N ASN A 46 4.53 -22.46 -0.24
CA ASN A 46 3.28 -23.20 -0.06
C ASN A 46 3.47 -24.73 -0.06
N ASP A 47 4.65 -25.23 -0.43
CA ASP A 47 4.93 -26.67 -0.43
C ASP A 47 5.67 -27.05 0.86
N PRO A 48 5.03 -27.81 1.78
CA PRO A 48 5.58 -28.10 3.11
C PRO A 48 6.81 -29.01 3.07
N ILE A 49 7.17 -29.54 1.89
CA ILE A 49 8.36 -30.37 1.70
C ILE A 49 9.60 -29.50 1.58
N PHE A 50 9.50 -28.23 1.17
CA PHE A 50 10.66 -27.37 1.05
C PHE A 50 10.83 -26.51 2.31
N THR A 51 12.08 -26.36 2.74
CA THR A 51 12.45 -25.40 3.78
C THR A 51 13.10 -24.21 3.11
N LEU A 52 12.48 -23.04 3.24
CA LEU A 52 12.96 -21.81 2.63
C LEU A 52 13.57 -20.91 3.71
N GLU A 53 14.86 -20.64 3.58
CA GLU A 53 15.66 -19.77 4.43
C GLU A 53 16.15 -18.58 3.61
N GLY A 54 15.84 -17.36 4.04
CA GLY A 54 16.25 -16.14 3.37
C GLY A 54 15.59 -14.94 4.02
N GLU A 55 16.18 -13.75 3.86
CA GLU A 55 15.47 -12.51 4.16
C GLU A 55 14.32 -12.45 3.16
N ALA A 56 13.08 -12.71 3.62
CA ALA A 56 11.91 -12.62 2.76
C ALA A 56 11.99 -11.29 2.01
N PRO A 57 11.62 -11.23 0.72
CA PRO A 57 11.47 -9.93 0.10
C PRO A 57 10.47 -9.21 1.01
N ALA A 58 10.65 -7.92 1.27
CA ALA A 58 9.59 -7.17 1.92
C ALA A 58 8.37 -7.33 1.01
N VAL A 59 7.54 -8.34 1.31
CA VAL A 59 6.33 -8.62 0.57
C VAL A 59 5.62 -7.30 0.72
N GLU A 60 5.49 -6.57 -0.39
CA GLU A 60 4.57 -5.45 -0.48
C GLU A 60 3.20 -6.08 -0.27
N ARG A 61 2.90 -6.39 1.00
CA ARG A 61 1.62 -6.83 1.46
C ARG A 61 0.75 -5.66 1.11
N THR A 62 -0.04 -5.86 0.06
CA THR A 62 -1.14 -4.97 -0.24
C THR A 62 -2.00 -5.00 1.02
N LEU A 63 -1.84 -3.97 1.86
CA LEU A 63 -2.50 -3.86 3.14
C LEU A 63 -3.98 -4.12 2.91
N THR A 64 -4.53 -5.03 3.71
CA THR A 64 -5.97 -5.29 3.67
C THR A 64 -6.71 -4.01 4.04
N ILE A 65 -7.98 -3.87 3.61
CA ILE A 65 -8.82 -2.70 3.97
C ILE A 65 -8.73 -2.38 5.47
N LYS A 66 -8.79 -3.41 6.32
CA LYS A 66 -8.68 -3.28 7.77
C LYS A 66 -7.32 -2.73 8.22
N GLU A 67 -6.23 -3.18 7.61
CA GLU A 67 -4.89 -2.69 7.92
C GLU A 67 -4.68 -1.25 7.43
N LYS A 68 -5.28 -0.86 6.30
CA LYS A 68 -5.26 0.54 5.83
C LYS A 68 -6.00 1.47 6.80
N ILE A 69 -7.16 1.06 7.29
CA ILE A 69 -7.91 1.82 8.30
C ILE A 69 -7.10 1.92 9.59
N ALA A 70 -6.55 0.81 10.08
CA ALA A 70 -5.76 0.79 11.30
C ALA A 70 -4.48 1.64 11.20
N ALA A 71 -3.82 1.66 10.03
CA ALA A 71 -2.67 2.51 9.79
C ALA A 71 -3.04 4.00 9.84
N ALA A 72 -4.18 4.38 9.25
CA ALA A 72 -4.66 5.75 9.28
C ALA A 72 -5.09 6.17 10.69
N GLU A 73 -5.75 5.30 11.46
CA GLU A 73 -6.06 5.53 12.87
C GLU A 73 -4.78 5.70 13.72
N ALA A 74 -3.74 4.90 13.45
CA ALA A 74 -2.44 5.03 14.11
C ALA A 74 -1.72 6.36 13.78
N GLU A 75 -1.98 6.92 12.60
CA GLU A 75 -1.55 8.29 12.24
C GLU A 75 -2.44 9.39 12.82
N GLY A 76 -3.51 9.03 13.54
CA GLY A 76 -4.44 9.99 14.16
C GLY A 76 -5.53 10.51 13.22
N LEU A 77 -5.75 9.86 12.07
CA LEU A 77 -6.77 10.23 11.10
C LEU A 77 -8.12 9.63 11.52
N ILE A 78 -9.16 10.46 11.60
CA ILE A 78 -10.53 10.00 11.84
C ILE A 78 -11.16 9.70 10.48
N LEU A 79 -11.25 8.41 10.14
CA LEU A 79 -11.89 7.95 8.91
C LEU A 79 -13.36 7.59 9.17
N ASP A 80 -14.29 8.17 8.42
CA ASP A 80 -15.65 7.65 8.36
C ASP A 80 -15.69 6.42 7.45
N VAL A 81 -15.63 5.23 8.07
CA VAL A 81 -15.67 3.95 7.37
C VAL A 81 -17.08 3.51 6.99
N THR A 82 -18.08 4.34 7.27
CA THR A 82 -19.50 4.05 7.08
C THR A 82 -19.85 4.00 5.59
N GLY A 83 -19.75 2.82 4.99
CA GLY A 83 -20.07 2.58 3.57
C GLY A 83 -18.86 2.31 2.67
N LEU A 84 -17.63 2.40 3.21
CA LEU A 84 -16.42 2.07 2.47
C LEU A 84 -16.29 0.54 2.34
N LYS A 85 -16.41 0.01 1.12
CA LYS A 85 -16.37 -1.44 0.85
C LYS A 85 -15.23 -1.85 -0.07
N THR A 86 -14.57 -0.89 -0.73
CA THR A 86 -13.48 -1.17 -1.67
C THR A 86 -12.19 -0.50 -1.23
N HIS A 87 -11.05 -1.02 -1.68
CA HIS A 87 -9.74 -0.43 -1.40
C HIS A 87 -9.64 1.02 -1.89
N LYS A 88 -10.34 1.36 -2.98
CA LYS A 88 -10.35 2.72 -3.55
C LYS A 88 -11.09 3.72 -2.67
N ASP A 89 -12.22 3.30 -2.08
CA ASP A 89 -12.98 4.15 -1.15
C ASP A 89 -12.16 4.45 0.11
N ILE A 90 -11.38 3.47 0.58
CA ILE A 90 -10.51 3.60 1.75
C ILE A 90 -9.32 4.52 1.46
N ASP A 91 -8.64 4.36 0.32
CA ASP A 91 -7.57 5.28 -0.10
C ASP A 91 -8.09 6.71 -0.22
N ALA A 92 -9.26 6.91 -0.85
CA ALA A 92 -9.87 8.22 -0.99
C ALA A 92 -10.23 8.84 0.36
N ALA A 93 -10.74 8.06 1.32
CA ALA A 93 -11.04 8.54 2.67
C ALA A 93 -9.75 8.91 3.44
N ILE A 94 -8.66 8.15 3.27
CA ILE A 94 -7.35 8.45 3.88
C ILE A 94 -6.76 9.73 3.30
N GLU A 95 -6.78 9.89 1.97
CA GLU A 95 -6.34 11.13 1.34
C GLU A 95 -7.20 12.31 1.79
N ALA A 96 -8.52 12.17 1.83
CA ALA A 96 -9.43 13.21 2.28
C ALA A 96 -9.19 13.61 3.75
N ALA A 97 -8.87 12.66 4.62
CA ALA A 97 -8.53 12.94 6.02
C ALA A 97 -7.13 13.56 6.17
N ARG A 98 -6.20 13.29 5.24
CA ARG A 98 -4.86 13.86 5.22
C ARG A 98 -4.79 15.25 4.60
N THR A 99 -5.65 15.57 3.63
CA THR A 99 -5.78 16.94 3.15
C THR A 99 -6.49 17.75 4.22
N PRO A 100 -5.82 18.71 4.88
CA PRO A 100 -6.55 19.69 5.66
C PRO A 100 -7.48 20.38 4.68
N VAL A 101 -8.78 20.21 4.90
CA VAL A 101 -9.77 21.11 4.31
C VAL A 101 -9.36 22.48 4.81
N GLU A 102 -8.67 23.23 3.96
CA GLU A 102 -8.60 24.68 4.05
C GLU A 102 -10.05 25.08 4.28
N VAL A 103 -10.31 25.55 5.50
CA VAL A 103 -11.59 26.09 5.88
C VAL A 103 -11.79 27.24 4.92
N VAL A 104 -12.49 26.98 3.81
CA VAL A 104 -13.03 28.04 2.97
C VAL A 104 -14.04 28.70 3.88
N GLU A 105 -13.58 29.77 4.53
CA GLU A 105 -14.43 30.76 5.19
C GLU A 105 -15.64 31.02 4.27
N PRO A 106 -16.86 31.12 4.80
CA PRO A 106 -18.00 31.48 3.96
C PRO A 106 -17.65 32.78 3.24
N PRO A 107 -17.99 32.95 1.94
CA PRO A 107 -17.81 34.24 1.31
C PRO A 107 -18.63 35.24 2.12
N VAL A 108 -17.94 36.17 2.78
CA VAL A 108 -18.57 37.37 3.31
C VAL A 108 -19.26 38.03 2.13
N GLU A 109 -20.59 38.00 2.16
CA GLU A 109 -21.45 38.69 1.22
C GLU A 109 -21.25 40.19 1.47
N GLU A 110 -20.20 40.78 0.88
CA GLU A 110 -20.05 42.22 0.82
C GLU A 110 -21.13 42.75 -0.15
N VAL A 111 -22.28 43.08 0.44
CA VAL A 111 -23.30 43.94 -0.12
C VAL A 111 -22.61 45.28 -0.47
N GLN A 112 -22.12 45.42 -1.70
CA GLN A 112 -21.79 46.73 -2.26
C GLN A 112 -23.09 47.48 -2.48
N THR A 113 -23.52 48.20 -1.44
CA THR A 113 -24.55 49.21 -1.52
C THR A 113 -24.13 50.28 -2.52
N GLU A 114 -24.94 50.44 -3.55
CA GLU A 114 -24.89 51.48 -4.57
C GLU A 114 -24.58 52.85 -3.98
N THR A 115 -23.48 53.48 -4.39
CA THR A 115 -23.26 54.91 -4.15
C THR A 115 -24.00 55.68 -5.25
N PRO A 116 -25.00 56.53 -4.92
CA PRO A 116 -25.79 57.22 -5.92
C PRO A 116 -24.99 58.32 -6.63
N THR A 117 -25.15 58.36 -7.95
CA THR A 117 -24.77 59.46 -8.86
C THR A 117 -25.41 60.77 -8.41
N GLU A 118 -24.61 61.79 -8.06
CA GLU A 118 -25.05 63.18 -7.94
C GLU A 118 -24.42 64.04 -9.07
N PRO A 119 -25.18 64.88 -9.79
CA PRO A 119 -24.71 65.70 -10.93
C PRO A 119 -24.11 67.07 -10.50
N PRO A 120 -23.58 67.90 -11.43
CA PRO A 120 -22.47 68.86 -11.20
C PRO A 120 -22.93 70.27 -10.81
N VAL A 121 -22.07 71.07 -10.13
CA VAL A 121 -22.19 72.55 -10.10
C VAL A 121 -20.81 73.26 -9.99
N GLU A 122 -20.79 74.44 -10.60
CA GLU A 122 -19.75 75.38 -11.05
C GLU A 122 -19.09 76.28 -9.96
N THR A 123 -18.18 77.18 -10.40
CA THR A 123 -17.58 78.38 -9.77
C THR A 123 -16.44 78.16 -8.76
N GLU A 124 -15.31 78.89 -8.80
CA GLU A 124 -15.05 80.34 -9.02
C GLU A 124 -13.77 80.61 -9.84
#